data_AF-A0A6B3APE2-F1
#
_entry.id   AF-A0A6B3APE2-F1
#
_cell.length_a   1.000
_cell.length_b   1.000
_cell.length_c   1.000
_cell.angle_alpha   90.00
_cell.angle_beta   90.00
_cell.angle_gamma   90.00
#
_symmetry.space_group_name_H-M   'P 1'
#
loop_
_entity.id
_entity.type
_entity.pdbx_description
1 polymer ?
#
loop_
_entity_poly.entity_id
_entity_poly.type
_entity_poly.pdbx_seq_one_letter_code
_entity_poly.pdbx_strand_id
1 'polypeptide(L)'
;PAAPAGPPADPAPAPSGGGGLDPRVLWPNILEAVKNRRRFTWILLSQNAQVTGFDGTTLQIGFVNAGARDNFLSSGSEDVLRQALGEQFGVQWKIEAVVG
;
A
#
# COMPACT_ATOMS: atom_id res chain seq x y z
N PRO A 1 -42.07 -23.18 -19.20
CA PRO A 1 -40.73 -23.81 -19.25
C PRO A 1 -39.62 -22.77 -19.47
N ALA A 2 -38.55 -22.87 -18.67
CA ALA A 2 -37.21 -22.28 -18.73
C ALA A 2 -37.05 -20.73 -18.83
N ALA A 3 -36.62 -20.12 -17.73
CA ALA A 3 -35.99 -18.79 -17.67
C ALA A 3 -34.47 -18.92 -17.91
N PRO A 4 -33.78 -17.95 -18.54
CA PRO A 4 -32.33 -17.94 -18.58
C PRO A 4 -31.74 -17.26 -17.34
N ALA A 5 -30.69 -17.88 -16.83
CA ALA A 5 -29.93 -17.50 -15.64
C ALA A 5 -29.17 -16.18 -15.84
N GLY A 6 -29.11 -15.37 -14.77
CA GLY A 6 -28.28 -14.17 -14.69
C GLY A 6 -26.78 -14.50 -14.61
N PRO A 7 -25.91 -13.58 -15.06
CA PRO A 7 -24.46 -13.78 -15.04
C PRO A 7 -23.90 -13.79 -13.60
N PRO A 8 -22.72 -14.41 -13.40
CA PRO A 8 -22.17 -14.70 -12.08
C PRO A 8 -21.75 -13.42 -11.35
N ALA A 9 -22.03 -13.38 -10.05
CA ALA A 9 -21.56 -12.34 -9.16
C ALA A 9 -20.02 -12.39 -9.07
N ASP A 10 -19.38 -11.27 -9.42
CA ASP A 10 -18.00 -10.98 -9.04
C ASP A 10 -17.84 -11.13 -7.51
N PRO A 11 -16.78 -11.80 -7.03
CA PRO A 11 -16.49 -11.80 -5.60
C PRO A 11 -16.09 -10.37 -5.22
N ALA A 12 -17.01 -9.63 -4.61
CA ALA A 12 -16.70 -8.41 -3.89
C ALA A 12 -15.54 -8.73 -2.91
N PRO A 13 -14.44 -7.94 -2.91
CA PRO A 13 -13.38 -8.16 -1.93
C PRO A 13 -14.01 -8.04 -0.54
N ALA A 14 -13.93 -9.13 0.22
CA ALA A 14 -14.38 -9.17 1.59
C ALA A 14 -13.71 -8.00 2.34
N PRO A 15 -14.45 -7.20 3.13
CA PRO A 15 -13.81 -6.30 4.08
C PRO A 15 -13.23 -7.18 5.18
N SER A 16 -11.99 -7.65 4.98
CA SER A 16 -11.22 -8.32 6.01
C SER A 16 -10.97 -7.33 7.14
N GLY A 17 -11.80 -7.41 8.16
CA GLY A 17 -11.35 -7.59 9.54
C GLY A 17 -10.65 -6.40 10.22
N GLY A 18 -11.36 -5.82 11.17
CA GLY A 18 -10.78 -5.20 12.36
C GLY A 18 -10.88 -3.68 12.37
N GLY A 19 -11.42 -3.12 13.45
CA GLY A 19 -11.40 -1.67 13.73
C GLY A 19 -9.99 -1.16 14.02
N GLY A 20 -9.09 -1.33 13.05
CA GLY A 20 -7.70 -0.92 13.06
C GLY A 20 -7.43 0.16 12.03
N LEU A 21 -6.23 0.74 12.14
CA LEU A 21 -5.73 1.83 11.32
C LEU A 21 -5.84 1.52 9.82
N ASP A 22 -6.64 2.27 9.06
CA ASP A 22 -6.78 2.07 7.61
C ASP A 22 -5.65 2.79 6.86
N PRO A 23 -4.72 2.07 6.20
CA PRO A 23 -3.56 2.70 5.59
C PRO A 23 -3.89 3.51 4.35
N ARG A 24 -5.04 3.30 3.69
CA ARG A 24 -5.45 4.12 2.54
C ARG A 24 -5.85 5.51 3.01
N VAL A 25 -6.54 5.60 4.14
CA VAL A 25 -6.86 6.86 4.81
C VAL A 25 -5.60 7.53 5.36
N LEU A 26 -4.66 6.75 5.90
CA LEU A 26 -3.41 7.29 6.42
C LEU A 26 -2.36 7.59 5.36
N TRP A 27 -2.49 7.07 4.15
CA TRP A 27 -1.51 7.23 3.08
C TRP A 27 -0.97 8.66 2.91
N PRO A 28 -1.79 9.73 2.88
CA PRO A 28 -1.28 11.09 2.85
C PRO A 28 -0.37 11.41 4.06
N ASN A 29 -0.76 11.04 5.28
CA ASN A 29 0.04 11.25 6.50
C ASN A 29 1.35 10.42 6.46
N ILE A 30 1.29 9.19 5.95
CA ILE A 30 2.46 8.32 5.77
C ILE A 30 3.43 8.98 4.79
N LEU A 31 2.93 9.49 3.66
CA LEU A 31 3.73 10.23 2.69
C LEU A 31 4.37 11.46 3.32
N GLU A 32 3.66 12.21 4.17
CA GLU A 32 4.23 13.35 4.89
C GLU A 32 5.35 12.94 5.85
N ALA A 33 5.18 11.86 6.62
CA ALA A 33 6.23 11.32 7.48
C ALA A 33 7.46 10.90 6.67
N VAL A 34 7.25 10.20 5.55
CA VAL A 34 8.33 9.81 4.62
C VAL A 34 8.99 11.04 4.01
N LYS A 35 8.24 12.10 3.66
CA LYS A 35 8.78 13.35 3.10
C LYS A 35 9.74 14.02 4.07
N ASN A 36 9.38 14.07 5.36
CA ASN A 36 10.24 14.64 6.40
C ASN A 36 11.54 13.83 6.58
N ARG A 37 11.51 12.54 6.24
CA ARG A 37 12.64 11.60 6.35
C ARG A 37 13.53 11.59 5.11
N ARG A 38 12.94 11.39 3.94
CA ARG A 38 13.64 11.28 2.65
C ARG A 38 12.73 11.69 1.49
N ARG A 39 13.00 12.88 0.96
CA ARG A 39 12.24 13.47 -0.16
C ARG A 39 12.23 12.60 -1.43
N PHE A 40 13.33 11.91 -1.74
CA PHE A 40 13.39 10.98 -2.88
C PHE A 40 12.36 9.85 -2.75
N THR A 41 12.28 9.23 -1.57
CA THR A 41 11.32 8.14 -1.31
C THR A 41 9.89 8.65 -1.36
N TRP A 42 9.63 9.84 -0.81
CA TRP A 42 8.32 10.48 -0.94
C TRP A 42 7.93 10.76 -2.40
N ILE A 43 8.86 11.24 -3.22
CA ILE A 43 8.64 11.46 -4.65
C ILE A 43 8.30 10.14 -5.35
N LEU A 44 9.09 9.08 -5.10
CA LEU A 44 8.88 7.78 -5.70
C LEU A 44 7.50 7.21 -5.33
N LEU A 45 7.15 7.26 -4.04
CA LEU A 45 5.87 6.75 -3.55
C LEU A 45 4.68 7.59 -4.01
N SER A 46 4.74 8.92 -3.88
CA SER A 46 3.60 9.79 -4.20
C SER A 46 3.29 9.85 -5.70
N GLN A 47 4.27 9.63 -6.57
CA GLN A 47 4.08 9.70 -8.02
C GLN A 47 3.89 8.33 -8.67
N ASN A 48 4.53 7.28 -8.14
CA ASN A 48 4.59 5.98 -8.80
C ASN A 48 3.96 4.85 -7.99
N ALA A 49 3.42 5.12 -6.79
CA ALA A 49 2.93 4.10 -5.88
C ALA A 49 1.59 4.45 -5.22
N GLN A 50 0.80 3.43 -4.91
CA GLN A 50 -0.46 3.55 -4.21
C GLN A 50 -0.71 2.35 -3.31
N VAL A 51 -1.45 2.53 -2.22
CA VAL A 51 -1.86 1.42 -1.35
C VAL A 51 -2.89 0.57 -2.10
N THR A 52 -2.53 -0.67 -2.41
CA THR A 52 -3.41 -1.63 -3.10
C THR A 52 -4.17 -2.52 -2.13
N GLY A 53 -3.61 -2.77 -0.95
CA GLY A 53 -4.21 -3.65 0.04
C GLY A 53 -3.51 -3.59 1.39
N PHE A 54 -4.20 -4.08 2.42
CA PHE A 54 -3.66 -4.21 3.76
C PHE A 54 -4.37 -5.32 4.52
N ASP A 55 -3.58 -6.19 5.16
CA ASP A 55 -4.07 -7.37 5.90
C ASP A 55 -3.86 -7.21 7.43
N GLY A 56 -3.81 -5.98 7.95
CA GLY A 56 -3.56 -5.73 9.38
C GLY A 56 -2.09 -5.79 9.80
N THR A 57 -1.26 -6.54 9.08
CA THR A 57 0.19 -6.69 9.36
C THR A 57 1.08 -6.39 8.17
N THR A 58 0.53 -6.41 6.94
CA THR A 58 1.28 -6.25 5.69
C THR A 58 0.61 -5.19 4.83
N LEU A 59 1.35 -4.13 4.53
CA LEU A 59 0.97 -3.03 3.65
C LEU A 59 1.40 -3.35 2.23
N GLN A 60 0.42 -3.56 1.36
CA GLN A 60 0.65 -3.78 -0.06
C GLN A 60 0.66 -2.44 -0.81
N ILE A 61 1.75 -2.21 -1.53
CA ILE A 61 1.96 -1.01 -2.32
C ILE A 61 2.09 -1.43 -3.78
N GLY A 62 1.12 -1.00 -4.58
CA GLY A 62 1.15 -1.15 -6.03
C GLY A 62 1.94 -0.03 -6.67
N PHE A 63 2.94 -0.41 -7.44
CA PHE A 63 3.70 0.49 -8.30
C PHE A 63 3.13 0.48 -9.72
N VAL A 64 3.18 1.63 -10.39
CA VAL A 64 2.69 1.81 -11.76
C VAL A 64 3.44 0.96 -12.81
N ASN A 65 4.65 0.51 -12.51
CA ASN A 65 5.41 -0.43 -13.33
C ASN A 65 6.54 -1.10 -12.52
N ALA A 66 7.12 -2.15 -13.10
CA ALA A 66 8.21 -2.90 -12.47
C ALA A 66 9.48 -2.06 -12.22
N GLY A 67 9.75 -1.05 -13.05
CA GLY A 67 10.92 -0.16 -12.87
C GLY A 67 10.81 0.72 -11.62
N ALA A 68 9.63 1.27 -11.35
CA ALA A 68 9.38 2.02 -10.11
C ALA A 68 9.46 1.13 -8.87
N ARG A 69 8.94 -0.11 -8.96
CA ARG A 69 9.06 -1.12 -7.91
C ARG A 69 10.52 -1.48 -7.62
N ASP A 70 11.29 -1.78 -8.67
CA ASP A 70 12.70 -2.15 -8.54
C ASP A 70 13.52 -1.01 -7.93
N ASN A 71 13.28 0.23 -8.39
CA ASN A 71 13.91 1.41 -7.80
C ASN A 71 13.57 1.57 -6.31
N PHE A 72 12.33 1.27 -5.89
CA PHE A 72 11.94 1.32 -4.48
C PHE A 72 12.70 0.28 -3.63
N LEU A 73 12.82 -0.95 -4.14
CA LEU A 73 13.51 -2.04 -3.44
C LEU A 73 15.03 -1.83 -3.41
N SER A 74 15.62 -1.43 -4.53
CA SER A 74 17.07 -1.25 -4.69
C SER A 74 17.60 0.01 -3.97
N SER A 75 16.79 1.08 -3.89
CA SER A 75 17.21 2.36 -3.29
C SER A 75 17.12 2.41 -1.75
N GLY A 76 16.71 1.33 -1.09
CA GLY A 76 16.47 1.27 0.35
C GLY A 76 15.25 2.08 0.81
N SER A 77 14.36 2.46 -0.11
CA SER A 77 13.14 3.21 0.20
C SER A 77 12.13 2.44 1.05
N GLU A 78 12.15 1.11 0.97
CA GLU A 78 11.36 0.23 1.83
C GLU A 78 11.66 0.45 3.33
N ASP A 79 12.94 0.49 3.69
CA ASP A 79 13.34 0.68 5.09
C ASP A 79 12.91 2.05 5.60
N VAL A 80 13.07 3.10 4.78
CA VAL A 80 12.63 4.46 5.11
C VAL A 80 11.13 4.50 5.39
N LEU A 81 10.32 3.82 4.57
CA LEU A 81 8.87 3.74 4.75
C LEU A 81 8.51 2.97 6.02
N ARG A 82 9.08 1.78 6.22
CA ARG A 82 8.84 0.95 7.41
C ARG A 82 9.17 1.70 8.69
N GLN A 83 10.30 2.40 8.68
CA GLN A 83 10.72 3.19 9.81
C GLN A 83 9.83 4.42 10.05
N ALA A 84 9.39 5.12 8.99
CA ALA A 84 8.44 6.22 9.14
C ALA A 84 7.10 5.74 9.75
N LEU A 85 6.65 4.55 9.39
CA LEU A 85 5.50 3.90 10.00
C LEU A 85 5.71 3.61 11.49
N GLY A 86 6.87 3.04 11.84
CA GLY A 86 7.23 2.76 13.23
C GLY A 86 7.35 4.01 14.10
N GLU A 87 8.00 5.06 13.59
CA GLU A 87 8.23 6.28 14.36
C GLU A 87 6.99 7.16 14.49
N GLN A 88 6.21 7.33 13.42
CA GLN A 88 5.08 8.26 13.43
C GLN A 88 3.81 7.61 13.96
N PHE A 89 3.58 6.34 13.60
CA PHE A 89 2.33 5.63 13.91
C PHE A 89 2.51 4.53 14.97
N GLY A 90 3.74 4.21 15.37
CA GLY A 90 4.02 3.13 16.32
C GLY A 90 3.73 1.73 15.76
N VAL A 91 3.65 1.57 14.43
CA VAL A 91 3.28 0.31 13.78
C VAL A 91 4.48 -0.32 13.08
N GLN A 92 4.57 -1.66 13.15
CA GLN A 92 5.63 -2.43 12.48
C GLN A 92 5.03 -3.28 11.37
N TRP A 93 4.50 -2.63 10.34
CA TRP A 93 3.94 -3.34 9.20
C TRP A 93 5.03 -3.82 8.25
N LYS A 94 4.81 -5.01 7.69
CA LYS A 94 5.59 -5.49 6.54
C LYS A 94 5.19 -4.68 5.32
N ILE A 95 6.16 -4.40 4.45
CA ILE A 95 5.92 -3.71 3.18
C ILE A 95 5.99 -4.76 2.07
N GLU A 96 4.95 -4.83 1.26
CA GLU A 96 4.92 -5.69 0.07
C GLU A 96 4.76 -4.83 -1.18
N ALA A 97 5.79 -4.83 -2.02
CA ALA A 97 5.79 -4.06 -3.25
C ALA A 97 5.27 -4.92 -4.42
N VAL A 98 4.10 -4.59 -4.94
CA VAL A 98 3.47 -5.26 -6.08
C VAL A 98 3.50 -4.35 -7.31
N VAL A 99 3.42 -4.93 -8.51
CA VAL A 99 3.21 -4.16 -9.73
C VAL A 99 1.72 -4.25 -10.06
N GLY A 100 1.06 -3.11 -10.19
CA GLY A 100 -0.36 -3.00 -10.52
C GLY A 100 -0.61 -2.83 -12.01
#